data_AF-X1U0G1-F1
#
_entry.id   AF-X1U0G1-F1
#
_cell.length_a   1.000
_cell.length_b   1.000
_cell.length_c   1.000
_cell.angle_alpha   90.00
_cell.angle_beta   90.00
_cell.angle_gamma   90.00
#
_symmetry.space_group_name_H-M   'P 1'
#
loop_
_entity.id
_entity.type
_entity.pdbx_description
1 polymer ?
#
loop_
_entity_poly.entity_id
_entity_poly.type
_entity_poly.pdbx_seq_one_letter_code
_entity_poly.pdbx_strand_id
1 'polypeptide(L)'
;AEIAREDADKVVDAIRWARRCFETDAFLLAAGAAGGTGSGSIPIMAQHIKKRYGDKPMYALIVLPFEHEEETEVRSVYNTATCLKSIYPVADAVFLVDNQRYIRKDFSLRNNLAKINALIVEPFYDLLCAGEEEKPKHIAARMLDAGDIIQTLSGWTVIGHGKSSLPMIRFPLGGARNFREKITETHRGIEAMDEAISELSVRCNLADSGRVLYLLTAPAKEMNMGLVKELGDYLKELAPDAVIRNGDYPR
;
A
#
# COMPACT_ATOMS: atom_id res chain seq x y z
N ALA A 1 15.42 22.20 2.21
CA ALA A 1 16.55 21.27 2.41
C ALA A 1 17.52 21.76 3.49
N GLU A 2 17.99 23.01 3.43
CA GLU A 2 18.93 23.58 4.43
C GLU A 2 18.41 23.53 5.86
N ILE A 3 17.22 24.08 6.11
CA ILE A 3 16.56 24.03 7.43
C ILE A 3 16.42 22.58 7.92
N ALA A 4 16.05 21.66 7.03
CA ALA A 4 15.91 20.25 7.38
C ALA A 4 17.24 19.61 7.80
N ARG A 5 18.39 20.06 7.29
CA ARG A 5 19.71 19.58 7.73
C ARG A 5 20.10 20.17 9.08
N GLU A 6 19.81 21.44 9.30
CA GLU A 6 20.13 22.13 10.56
C GLU A 6 19.31 21.57 11.73
N ASP A 7 18.03 21.24 11.49
CA ASP A 7 17.10 20.82 12.54
C ASP A 7 16.81 19.30 12.55
N ALA A 8 17.53 18.50 11.75
CA ALA A 8 17.28 17.05 11.66
C ALA A 8 17.38 16.34 13.01
N ASP A 9 18.34 16.74 13.84
CA ASP A 9 18.56 16.11 15.15
C ASP A 9 17.35 16.29 16.07
N LYS A 10 16.66 17.43 15.99
CA LYS A 10 15.43 17.68 16.76
C LYS A 10 14.32 16.72 16.37
N VAL A 11 14.20 16.40 15.08
CA VAL A 11 13.19 15.45 14.58
C VAL A 11 13.55 14.03 15.02
N VAL A 12 14.81 13.63 14.93
CA VAL A 12 15.28 12.32 15.38
C VAL A 12 15.08 12.15 16.89
N ASP A 13 15.34 13.20 17.67
CA ASP A 13 15.08 13.20 19.11
C ASP A 13 13.58 13.07 19.41
N ALA A 14 12.71 13.77 18.67
CA ALA A 14 11.27 13.63 18.82
C ALA A 14 10.78 12.18 18.52
N ILE A 15 11.35 11.53 17.51
CA ILE A 15 11.06 10.11 17.18
C ILE A 15 11.39 9.21 18.37
N ARG A 16 12.51 9.45 19.06
CA ARG A 16 12.92 8.65 20.23
C ARG A 16 11.90 8.71 21.37
N TRP A 17 11.22 9.84 21.53
CA TRP A 17 10.18 10.04 22.55
C TRP A 17 8.80 9.54 22.12
N ALA A 18 8.64 9.10 20.86
CA ALA A 18 7.38 8.52 20.42
C ALA A 18 7.08 7.21 21.16
N ARG A 19 5.82 7.03 21.53
CA ARG A 19 5.35 5.86 22.27
C ARG A 19 5.63 4.58 21.47
N ARG A 20 6.23 3.57 22.11
CA ARG A 20 6.55 2.26 21.50
C ARG A 20 7.49 2.34 20.28
N CYS A 21 8.30 3.40 20.13
CA CYS A 21 9.26 3.52 19.02
C CYS A 21 10.24 2.34 18.93
N PHE A 22 10.62 1.74 20.07
CA PHE A 22 11.49 0.56 20.07
C PHE A 22 10.83 -0.68 19.48
N GLU A 23 9.51 -0.79 19.57
CA GLU A 23 8.72 -1.94 19.11
C GLU A 23 8.33 -1.84 17.63
N THR A 24 8.66 -0.76 16.93
CA THR A 24 8.30 -0.61 15.51
C THR A 24 9.13 -1.53 14.62
N ASP A 25 8.52 -2.17 13.62
CA ASP A 25 9.25 -2.98 12.64
C ASP A 25 9.84 -2.16 11.49
N ALA A 26 9.27 -0.99 11.19
CA ALA A 26 9.66 -0.14 10.08
C ALA A 26 9.36 1.34 10.33
N PHE A 27 9.94 2.22 9.50
CA PHE A 27 9.58 3.63 9.41
C PHE A 27 8.91 3.94 8.08
N LEU A 28 7.87 4.77 8.08
CA LEU A 28 7.23 5.30 6.87
C LEU A 28 7.20 6.83 6.93
N LEU A 29 7.91 7.50 6.02
CA LEU A 29 7.85 8.95 5.87
C LEU A 29 6.93 9.33 4.72
N ALA A 30 6.00 10.26 4.95
CA ALA A 30 5.08 10.74 3.92
C ALA A 30 5.39 12.19 3.53
N ALA A 31 5.41 12.49 2.23
CA ALA A 31 5.53 13.86 1.73
C ALA A 31 4.91 14.03 0.34
N GLY A 32 4.47 15.26 0.04
CA GLY A 32 4.20 15.69 -1.34
C GLY A 32 5.49 16.00 -2.09
N ALA A 33 5.56 15.55 -3.36
CA ALA A 33 6.75 15.68 -4.20
C ALA A 33 6.93 17.08 -4.81
N ALA A 34 5.82 17.78 -5.06
CA ALA A 34 5.82 19.06 -5.77
C ALA A 34 6.10 20.29 -4.88
N GLY A 35 5.79 20.21 -3.59
CA GLY A 35 5.99 21.31 -2.64
C GLY A 35 7.47 21.63 -2.40
N GLY A 36 7.77 22.59 -1.53
CA GLY A 36 9.16 22.93 -1.17
C GLY A 36 9.67 22.24 0.10
N THR A 37 8.83 22.19 1.14
CA THR A 37 9.22 21.65 2.45
C THR A 37 9.29 20.13 2.43
N GLY A 38 8.20 19.45 2.05
CA GLY A 38 8.13 18.00 2.03
C GLY A 38 9.19 17.38 1.10
N SER A 39 9.15 17.76 -0.18
CA SER A 39 10.08 17.29 -1.22
C SER A 39 11.55 17.48 -0.87
N GLY A 40 11.91 18.63 -0.29
CA GLY A 40 13.29 18.98 0.04
C GLY A 40 13.75 18.49 1.41
N SER A 41 12.85 18.05 2.29
CA SER A 41 13.18 17.55 3.64
C SER A 41 13.16 16.03 3.72
N ILE A 42 12.24 15.36 3.01
CA ILE A 42 12.08 13.90 3.10
C ILE A 42 13.36 13.10 2.81
N PRO A 43 14.20 13.39 1.78
CA PRO A 43 15.43 12.64 1.60
C PRO A 43 16.45 12.88 2.72
N ILE A 44 16.46 14.08 3.31
CA ILE A 44 17.34 14.40 4.44
C ILE A 44 16.87 13.64 5.68
N MET A 45 15.58 13.72 6.02
CA MET A 45 15.02 13.00 7.17
C MET A 45 15.22 11.49 7.04
N ALA A 46 15.01 10.94 5.85
CA ALA A 46 15.25 9.53 5.55
C ALA A 46 16.71 9.11 5.85
N GLN A 47 17.69 9.92 5.44
CA GLN A 47 19.10 9.66 5.71
C GLN A 47 19.42 9.67 7.21
N HIS A 48 18.89 10.65 7.95
CA HIS A 48 19.11 10.75 9.39
C HIS A 48 18.46 9.60 10.16
N ILE A 49 17.23 9.20 9.79
CA ILE A 49 16.54 8.05 10.38
C ILE A 49 17.32 6.76 10.08
N LYS A 50 17.71 6.53 8.82
CA LYS A 50 18.46 5.32 8.43
C LYS A 50 19.84 5.25 9.10
N LYS A 51 20.50 6.39 9.31
CA LYS A 51 21.76 6.47 10.07
C LYS A 51 21.56 6.09 11.55
N ARG A 52 20.41 6.44 12.14
CA ARG A 52 20.14 6.21 13.57
C ARG A 52 19.54 4.84 13.87
N TYR A 53 18.72 4.31 12.96
CA TYR A 53 17.93 3.09 13.08
C TYR A 53 18.19 2.17 11.88
N GLY A 54 19.46 1.91 11.57
CA GLY A 54 19.86 1.18 10.36
C GLY A 54 19.47 -0.30 10.33
N ASP A 55 18.99 -0.84 11.44
CA ASP A 55 18.44 -2.18 11.58
C ASP A 55 16.98 -2.28 11.14
N LYS A 56 16.27 -1.15 11.02
CA LYS A 56 14.86 -1.09 10.66
C LYS A 56 14.69 -0.53 9.24
N PRO A 57 13.86 -1.16 8.38
CA PRO A 57 13.57 -0.65 7.05
C PRO A 57 12.92 0.73 7.10
N MET A 58 13.27 1.57 6.14
CA MET A 58 12.78 2.92 5.97
C MET A 58 12.07 3.05 4.62
N TYR A 59 10.78 3.35 4.68
CA TYR A 59 9.91 3.52 3.53
C TYR A 59 9.54 4.98 3.35
N ALA A 60 9.26 5.36 2.11
CA ALA A 60 8.70 6.66 1.77
C ALA A 60 7.35 6.51 1.07
N LEU A 61 6.38 7.35 1.40
CA LEU A 61 5.13 7.56 0.67
C LEU A 61 5.22 8.94 0.00
N ILE A 62 5.36 8.93 -1.32
CA ILE A 62 5.54 10.14 -2.11
C ILE A 62 4.29 10.40 -2.94
N VAL A 63 3.61 11.50 -2.63
CA VAL A 63 2.41 11.93 -3.33
C VAL A 63 2.83 12.85 -4.49
N LEU A 64 2.51 12.42 -5.71
CA LEU A 64 2.74 13.16 -6.95
C LEU A 64 1.72 14.32 -7.08
N PRO A 65 2.06 15.41 -7.79
CA PRO A 65 1.15 16.53 -8.00
C PRO A 65 -0.11 16.14 -8.79
N PHE A 66 -1.12 17.01 -8.76
CA PHE A 66 -2.19 16.97 -9.74
C PHE A 66 -1.73 17.52 -11.10
N GLU A 67 -2.38 17.08 -12.18
CA GLU A 67 -2.06 17.49 -13.55
C GLU A 67 -2.16 19.03 -13.75
N HIS A 68 -3.12 19.68 -13.08
CA HIS A 68 -3.25 21.14 -13.13
C HIS A 68 -2.12 21.89 -12.39
N GLU A 69 -1.50 21.28 -11.39
CA GLU A 69 -0.32 21.86 -10.71
C GLU A 69 0.92 21.77 -11.61
N GLU A 70 1.01 20.73 -12.46
CA GLU A 70 2.10 20.59 -13.43
C GLU A 70 2.07 21.70 -14.49
N GLU A 71 0.88 22.10 -14.93
CA GLU A 71 0.69 23.17 -15.92
C GLU A 71 0.88 24.58 -15.35
N THR A 72 0.48 24.80 -14.10
CA THR A 72 0.43 26.15 -13.49
C THR A 72 1.70 26.47 -12.69
N GLU A 73 2.35 25.48 -12.10
CA GLU A 73 3.53 25.67 -11.26
C GLU A 73 4.79 25.10 -11.94
N VAL A 74 5.56 25.98 -12.60
CA VAL A 74 6.81 25.62 -13.30
C VAL A 74 7.80 24.83 -12.43
N ARG A 75 7.77 25.04 -11.10
CA ARG A 75 8.65 24.35 -10.15
C ARG A 75 8.14 22.98 -9.71
N SER A 76 6.86 22.66 -9.89
CA SER A 76 6.25 21.41 -9.42
C SER A 76 6.94 20.18 -10.01
N VAL A 77 7.16 20.19 -11.34
CA VAL A 77 7.86 19.10 -12.04
C VAL A 77 9.31 18.97 -11.59
N TYR A 78 10.03 20.09 -11.47
CA TYR A 78 11.43 20.09 -11.03
C TYR A 78 11.59 19.58 -9.59
N ASN A 79 10.73 20.05 -8.68
CA ASN A 79 10.72 19.61 -7.29
C ASN A 79 10.40 18.13 -7.20
N THR A 80 9.40 17.66 -7.95
CA THR A 80 9.01 16.25 -8.00
C THR A 80 10.16 15.37 -8.48
N ALA A 81 10.79 15.72 -9.61
CA ALA A 81 11.93 14.97 -10.15
C ALA A 81 13.11 14.93 -9.16
N THR A 82 13.41 16.08 -8.54
CA THR A 82 14.50 16.18 -7.56
C THR A 82 14.21 15.39 -6.29
N CYS A 83 12.97 15.42 -5.79
CA CYS A 83 12.49 14.65 -4.65
C CYS A 83 12.68 13.16 -4.90
N LEU A 84 12.10 12.65 -6.00
CA LEU A 84 12.13 11.23 -6.37
C LEU A 84 13.56 10.73 -6.56
N LYS A 85 14.40 11.49 -7.26
CA LYS A 85 15.82 11.16 -7.46
C LYS A 85 16.60 11.11 -6.14
N SER A 86 16.24 11.96 -5.16
CA SER A 86 16.96 12.06 -3.89
C SER A 86 16.49 11.03 -2.86
N ILE A 87 15.21 10.67 -2.84
CA ILE A 87 14.66 9.72 -1.86
C ILE A 87 14.91 8.27 -2.26
N TYR A 88 14.87 7.95 -3.56
CA TYR A 88 15.01 6.58 -4.08
C TYR A 88 16.26 5.84 -3.59
N PRO A 89 17.49 6.41 -3.60
CA PRO A 89 18.67 5.69 -3.12
C PRO A 89 18.74 5.56 -1.59
N VAL A 90 17.88 6.26 -0.85
CA VAL A 90 17.89 6.30 0.62
C VAL A 90 16.85 5.36 1.20
N ALA A 91 15.62 5.40 0.70
CA ALA A 91 14.53 4.56 1.16
C ALA A 91 14.69 3.12 0.65
N ASP A 92 14.33 2.15 1.49
CA ASP A 92 14.30 0.73 1.11
C ASP A 92 13.13 0.45 0.15
N ALA A 93 12.02 1.18 0.30
CA ALA A 93 10.92 1.21 -0.66
C ALA A 93 10.28 2.60 -0.73
N VAL A 94 9.79 2.97 -1.92
CA VAL A 94 9.11 4.24 -2.19
C VAL A 94 7.74 3.94 -2.78
N PHE A 95 6.70 4.06 -1.95
CA PHE A 95 5.32 4.07 -2.38
C PHE A 95 5.03 5.35 -3.17
N LEU A 96 4.60 5.19 -4.41
CA LEU A 96 4.15 6.32 -5.24
C LEU A 96 2.63 6.42 -5.20
N VAL A 97 2.12 7.64 -5.14
CA VAL A 97 0.69 7.94 -5.16
C VAL A 97 0.42 9.04 -6.17
N ASP A 98 -0.33 8.75 -7.23
CA ASP A 98 -0.78 9.72 -8.21
C ASP A 98 -2.07 10.40 -7.74
N ASN A 99 -1.97 11.65 -7.32
CA ASN A 99 -3.11 12.46 -6.91
C ASN A 99 -4.16 12.60 -8.03
N GLN A 100 -3.74 12.67 -9.28
CA GLN A 100 -4.64 12.87 -10.42
C GLN A 100 -5.61 11.69 -10.58
N ARG A 101 -5.23 10.48 -10.16
CA ARG A 101 -6.09 9.30 -10.19
C ARG A 101 -7.39 9.49 -9.40
N TYR A 102 -7.32 10.11 -8.21
CA TYR A 102 -8.50 10.24 -7.34
C TYR A 102 -9.53 11.26 -7.86
N ILE A 103 -9.09 12.25 -8.65
CA ILE A 103 -10.01 13.20 -9.30
C ILE A 103 -10.72 12.56 -10.50
N ARG A 104 -10.03 11.69 -11.26
CA ARG A 104 -10.62 11.02 -12.43
C ARG A 104 -11.81 10.14 -12.05
N LYS A 105 -11.82 9.59 -10.83
CA LYS A 105 -12.90 8.73 -10.32
C LYS A 105 -14.13 9.52 -9.87
N ASP A 106 -13.92 10.68 -9.23
CA ASP A 106 -15.00 11.51 -8.70
C ASP A 106 -14.55 12.97 -8.68
N PHE A 107 -15.05 13.76 -9.65
CA PHE A 107 -14.67 15.17 -9.82
C PHE A 107 -15.03 16.02 -8.58
N SER A 108 -15.97 15.56 -7.74
CA SER A 108 -16.30 16.24 -6.47
C SER A 108 -15.15 16.20 -5.46
N LEU A 109 -14.19 15.29 -5.64
CA LEU A 109 -13.01 15.16 -4.79
C LEU A 109 -11.91 16.17 -5.10
N ARG A 110 -12.02 16.93 -6.19
CA ARG A 110 -10.97 17.89 -6.63
C ARG A 110 -10.51 18.83 -5.52
N ASN A 111 -11.41 19.24 -4.64
CA ASN A 111 -11.11 20.15 -3.51
C ASN A 111 -11.19 19.45 -2.15
N ASN A 112 -11.32 18.11 -2.10
CA ASN A 112 -11.49 17.35 -0.88
C ASN A 112 -10.24 16.49 -0.57
N LEU A 113 -9.16 17.17 -0.20
CA LEU A 113 -7.91 16.52 0.20
C LEU A 113 -8.09 15.57 1.38
N ALA A 114 -9.03 15.84 2.30
CA ALA A 114 -9.31 14.94 3.41
C ALA A 114 -9.81 13.57 2.95
N LYS A 115 -10.73 13.54 1.97
CA LYS A 115 -11.23 12.29 1.39
C LYS A 115 -10.20 11.60 0.51
N ILE A 116 -9.38 12.34 -0.23
CA ILE A 116 -8.25 11.78 -0.98
C ILE A 116 -7.26 11.11 -0.02
N ASN A 117 -6.87 11.79 1.05
CA ASN A 117 -5.96 11.24 2.06
C ASN A 117 -6.54 9.96 2.71
N ALA A 118 -7.84 9.92 3.00
CA ALA A 118 -8.50 8.72 3.51
C ALA A 118 -8.39 7.54 2.53
N LEU A 119 -8.60 7.78 1.23
CA LEU A 119 -8.47 6.76 0.19
C LEU A 119 -7.02 6.30 -0.03
N ILE A 120 -6.03 7.18 0.18
CA ILE A 120 -4.60 6.83 0.09
C ILE A 120 -4.21 5.87 1.23
N VAL A 121 -4.70 6.12 2.44
CA VAL A 121 -4.32 5.33 3.61
C VAL A 121 -5.18 4.07 3.82
N GLU A 122 -6.37 4.00 3.22
CA GLU A 122 -7.29 2.86 3.36
C GLU A 122 -6.61 1.50 3.10
N PRO A 123 -5.84 1.30 2.01
CA PRO A 123 -5.18 0.02 1.74
C PRO A 123 -4.13 -0.38 2.80
N PHE A 124 -3.51 0.61 3.47
CA PHE A 124 -2.50 0.36 4.50
C PHE A 124 -3.13 -0.17 5.79
N TYR A 125 -4.39 0.16 6.07
CA TYR A 125 -5.02 -0.19 7.34
C TYR A 125 -5.07 -1.72 7.53
N ASP A 126 -5.69 -2.44 6.60
CA ASP A 126 -5.81 -3.90 6.72
C ASP A 126 -4.44 -4.59 6.60
N LEU A 127 -3.54 -4.06 5.76
CA LEU A 127 -2.17 -4.58 5.61
C LEU A 127 -1.40 -4.54 6.93
N LEU A 128 -1.49 -3.43 7.66
CA LEU A 128 -0.78 -3.24 8.93
C LEU A 128 -1.52 -3.87 10.11
N CYS A 129 -2.84 -4.08 10.02
CA CYS A 129 -3.61 -4.76 11.06
C CYS A 129 -3.56 -6.28 10.98
N ALA A 130 -3.30 -6.87 9.81
CA ALA A 130 -3.32 -8.32 9.61
C ALA A 130 -2.37 -9.09 10.56
N GLY A 131 -1.19 -8.52 10.86
CA GLY A 131 -0.20 -9.11 11.77
C GLY A 131 -0.43 -8.82 13.25
N GLU A 132 -1.33 -7.91 13.60
CA GLU A 132 -1.56 -7.41 14.97
C GLU A 132 -2.87 -7.94 15.58
N GLU A 133 -3.57 -8.84 14.88
CA GLU A 133 -4.89 -9.32 15.32
C GLU A 133 -4.79 -10.38 16.42
N GLU A 134 -5.25 -10.03 17.62
CA GLU A 134 -5.26 -10.91 18.79
C GLU A 134 -6.54 -11.77 18.90
N LYS A 135 -7.60 -11.43 18.15
CA LYS A 135 -8.91 -12.10 18.30
C LYS A 135 -8.92 -13.46 17.61
N PRO A 136 -9.21 -14.56 18.32
CA PRO A 136 -9.18 -15.91 17.75
C PRO A 136 -10.04 -16.11 16.50
N LYS A 137 -11.17 -15.39 16.40
CA LYS A 137 -12.09 -15.46 15.26
C LYS A 137 -11.57 -14.80 13.97
N HIS A 138 -10.53 -13.99 14.08
CA HIS A 138 -9.89 -13.28 12.97
C HIS A 138 -8.45 -13.79 12.74
N ILE A 139 -8.06 -14.90 13.39
CA ILE A 139 -6.77 -15.54 13.11
C ILE A 139 -6.88 -16.25 11.76
N ALA A 140 -6.02 -15.84 10.84
CA ALA A 140 -5.94 -16.38 9.51
C ALA A 140 -5.28 -17.77 9.45
N ALA A 141 -5.58 -18.54 8.40
CA ALA A 141 -4.87 -19.78 8.12
C ALA A 141 -3.41 -19.53 7.74
N ARG A 142 -3.16 -18.44 7.00
CA ARG A 142 -1.83 -17.90 6.72
C ARG A 142 -1.82 -16.41 7.05
N MET A 143 -1.36 -16.08 8.25
CA MET A 143 -1.24 -14.70 8.69
C MET A 143 -0.11 -14.00 7.94
N LEU A 144 -0.38 -12.78 7.48
CA LEU A 144 0.66 -11.90 6.97
C LEU A 144 1.42 -11.29 8.15
N ASP A 145 2.72 -11.54 8.23
CA ASP A 145 3.57 -10.93 9.25
C ASP A 145 4.38 -9.75 8.71
N ALA A 146 5.06 -9.02 9.61
CA ALA A 146 5.94 -7.92 9.24
C ALA A 146 7.10 -8.39 8.35
N GLY A 147 7.58 -9.63 8.52
CA GLY A 147 8.67 -10.20 7.73
C GLY A 147 8.30 -10.33 6.25
N ASP A 148 7.11 -10.84 5.95
CA ASP A 148 6.58 -10.97 4.60
C ASP A 148 6.41 -9.61 3.91
N ILE A 149 5.93 -8.60 4.64
CA ILE A 149 5.84 -7.22 4.15
C ILE A 149 7.25 -6.69 3.84
N ILE A 150 8.18 -6.78 4.80
CA ILE A 150 9.55 -6.28 4.68
C ILE A 150 10.29 -6.94 3.51
N GLN A 151 10.13 -8.25 3.33
CA GLN A 151 10.75 -8.97 2.22
C GLN A 151 10.12 -8.65 0.86
N THR A 152 8.88 -8.17 0.83
CA THR A 152 8.21 -7.77 -0.42
C THR A 152 8.61 -6.36 -0.83
N LEU A 153 8.60 -5.42 0.11
CA LEU A 153 8.83 -3.99 -0.17
C LEU A 153 10.27 -3.73 -0.60
N SER A 154 10.44 -3.19 -1.81
CA SER A 154 11.75 -2.82 -2.36
C SER A 154 11.60 -1.85 -3.51
N GLY A 155 12.40 -0.78 -3.54
CA GLY A 155 12.42 0.17 -4.66
C GLY A 155 11.06 0.84 -4.90
N TRP A 156 10.71 1.10 -6.17
CA TRP A 156 9.41 1.69 -6.51
C TRP A 156 8.29 0.72 -6.18
N THR A 157 7.34 1.17 -5.36
CA THR A 157 6.23 0.36 -4.88
C THR A 157 4.91 1.05 -5.19
N VAL A 158 3.91 0.25 -5.56
CA VAL A 158 2.53 0.69 -5.73
C VAL A 158 1.62 -0.18 -4.88
N ILE A 159 0.49 0.37 -4.46
CA ILE A 159 -0.50 -0.34 -3.64
C ILE A 159 -1.89 -0.13 -4.23
N GLY A 160 -2.69 -1.19 -4.26
CA GLY A 160 -4.05 -1.17 -4.78
C GLY A 160 -5.01 -1.86 -3.82
N HIS A 161 -6.29 -1.56 -3.98
CA HIS A 161 -7.35 -2.08 -3.13
C HIS A 161 -8.67 -2.15 -3.90
N GLY A 162 -9.36 -3.27 -3.77
CA GLY A 162 -10.63 -3.56 -4.42
C GLY A 162 -11.52 -4.40 -3.52
N LYS A 163 -12.83 -4.36 -3.76
CA LYS A 163 -13.84 -5.02 -2.94
C LYS A 163 -14.91 -5.62 -3.84
N SER A 164 -15.24 -6.89 -3.63
CA SER A 164 -16.45 -7.49 -4.22
C SER A 164 -17.55 -7.61 -3.15
N SER A 165 -18.80 -7.37 -3.58
CA SER A 165 -19.96 -7.41 -2.68
C SER A 165 -20.37 -8.85 -2.35
N LEU A 166 -20.59 -9.13 -1.07
CA LEU A 166 -21.13 -10.41 -0.63
C LEU A 166 -22.67 -10.33 -0.50
N PRO A 167 -23.41 -11.36 -0.93
CA PRO A 167 -24.86 -11.39 -0.79
C PRO A 167 -25.24 -11.50 0.70
N MET A 168 -26.18 -10.65 1.13
CA MET A 168 -26.61 -10.55 2.53
C MET A 168 -27.43 -11.75 3.02
N ILE A 169 -28.02 -12.54 2.11
CA ILE A 169 -28.92 -13.67 2.42
C ILE A 169 -28.50 -14.90 1.59
N ARG A 170 -28.00 -15.95 2.26
CA ARG A 170 -27.83 -17.29 1.67
C ARG A 170 -29.09 -18.12 1.95
N PHE A 171 -29.97 -18.30 0.96
CA PHE A 171 -31.14 -19.19 1.09
C PHE A 171 -30.69 -20.66 1.26
N PRO A 172 -31.15 -21.44 2.25
CA PRO A 172 -30.75 -22.83 2.45
C PRO A 172 -31.64 -23.78 1.63
N LEU A 173 -31.15 -24.27 0.49
CA LEU A 173 -31.87 -25.18 -0.41
C LEU A 173 -30.92 -26.24 -1.00
N GLY A 174 -30.64 -27.27 -0.20
CA GLY A 174 -30.34 -28.65 -0.60
C GLY A 174 -29.28 -28.95 -1.68
N GLY A 175 -28.16 -29.53 -1.26
CA GLY A 175 -27.60 -30.76 -1.86
C GLY A 175 -26.70 -30.67 -3.10
N ALA A 176 -26.90 -29.72 -4.02
CA ALA A 176 -26.11 -29.62 -5.28
C ALA A 176 -25.13 -28.42 -5.32
N ARG A 177 -24.82 -27.84 -4.16
CA ARG A 177 -24.40 -26.44 -4.02
C ARG A 177 -22.90 -26.16 -3.98
N ASN A 178 -22.09 -27.12 -3.53
CA ASN A 178 -20.69 -26.83 -3.24
C ASN A 178 -19.86 -26.39 -4.46
N PHE A 179 -20.18 -26.85 -5.68
CA PHE A 179 -19.42 -26.48 -6.87
C PHE A 179 -19.81 -25.11 -7.45
N ARG A 180 -21.12 -24.81 -7.54
CA ARG A 180 -21.59 -23.50 -8.02
C ARG A 180 -21.28 -22.37 -7.05
N GLU A 181 -21.38 -22.63 -5.75
CA GLU A 181 -21.01 -21.66 -4.72
C GLU A 181 -19.50 -21.38 -4.78
N LYS A 182 -18.66 -22.41 -4.92
CA LYS A 182 -17.20 -22.25 -5.08
C LYS A 182 -16.82 -21.42 -6.30
N ILE A 183 -17.40 -21.68 -7.48
CA ILE A 183 -17.16 -20.87 -8.69
C ILE A 183 -17.54 -19.40 -8.47
N THR A 184 -18.66 -19.16 -7.80
CA THR A 184 -19.12 -17.80 -7.50
C THR A 184 -18.22 -17.09 -6.48
N GLU A 185 -17.64 -17.82 -5.52
CA GLU A 185 -16.64 -17.30 -4.57
C GLU A 185 -15.35 -16.92 -5.31
N THR A 186 -14.82 -17.80 -6.16
CA THR A 186 -13.65 -17.53 -7.01
C THR A 186 -13.83 -16.29 -7.88
N HIS A 187 -14.97 -16.21 -8.58
CA HIS A 187 -15.26 -15.08 -9.47
C HIS A 187 -15.25 -13.74 -8.72
N ARG A 188 -15.85 -13.70 -7.52
CA ARG A 188 -15.85 -12.49 -6.68
C ARG A 188 -14.45 -12.11 -6.19
N GLY A 189 -13.62 -13.10 -5.89
CA GLY A 189 -12.22 -12.84 -5.55
C GLY A 189 -11.46 -12.22 -6.72
N ILE A 190 -11.63 -12.77 -7.93
CA ILE A 190 -11.01 -12.25 -9.15
C ILE A 190 -11.52 -10.83 -9.44
N GLU A 191 -12.82 -10.57 -9.33
CA GLU A 191 -13.39 -9.22 -9.46
C GLU A 191 -12.75 -8.22 -8.48
N ALA A 192 -12.60 -8.60 -7.21
CA ALA A 192 -11.97 -7.74 -6.20
C ALA A 192 -10.49 -7.49 -6.52
N MET A 193 -9.79 -8.50 -7.05
CA MET A 193 -8.40 -8.39 -7.48
C MET A 193 -8.23 -7.51 -8.73
N ASP A 194 -9.12 -7.65 -9.71
CA ASP A 194 -9.16 -6.79 -10.90
C ASP A 194 -9.44 -5.33 -10.53
N GLU A 195 -10.36 -5.10 -9.58
CA GLU A 195 -10.57 -3.77 -9.03
C GLU A 195 -9.30 -3.27 -8.33
N ALA A 196 -8.66 -4.08 -7.49
CA ALA A 196 -7.42 -3.69 -6.79
C ALA A 196 -6.30 -3.31 -7.76
N ILE A 197 -6.15 -4.04 -8.86
CA ILE A 197 -5.18 -3.77 -9.93
C ILE A 197 -5.54 -2.49 -10.71
N SER A 198 -6.82 -2.30 -11.01
CA SER A 198 -7.30 -1.08 -11.66
C SER A 198 -7.14 0.15 -10.77
N GLU A 199 -7.15 -0.08 -9.45
CA GLU A 199 -7.07 0.90 -8.39
C GLU A 199 -5.67 0.94 -7.73
N LEU A 200 -4.60 0.69 -8.49
CA LEU A 200 -3.21 0.89 -8.07
C LEU A 200 -2.84 2.37 -7.89
N SER A 201 -2.11 2.70 -6.81
CA SER A 201 -1.73 4.06 -6.39
C SER A 201 -1.02 4.86 -7.49
N VAL A 202 -0.29 4.18 -8.36
CA VAL A 202 0.15 4.66 -9.68
C VAL A 202 -0.08 3.54 -10.68
N ARG A 203 -0.42 3.87 -11.93
CA ARG A 203 -0.53 2.89 -13.00
C ARG A 203 0.83 2.28 -13.31
N CYS A 204 0.92 0.96 -13.30
CA CYS A 204 2.09 0.23 -13.77
C CYS A 204 1.67 -1.03 -14.52
N ASN A 205 2.61 -1.59 -15.28
CA ASN A 205 2.46 -2.91 -15.86
C ASN A 205 2.92 -3.96 -14.84
N LEU A 206 2.04 -4.89 -14.47
CA LEU A 206 2.37 -5.91 -13.46
C LEU A 206 3.46 -6.88 -13.93
N ALA A 207 3.62 -7.08 -15.24
CA ALA A 207 4.67 -7.93 -15.78
C ALA A 207 6.09 -7.42 -15.44
N ASP A 208 6.25 -6.12 -15.18
CA ASP A 208 7.52 -5.50 -14.81
C ASP A 208 7.80 -5.58 -13.29
N SER A 209 6.89 -6.18 -12.52
CA SER A 209 7.02 -6.28 -11.06
C SER A 209 7.92 -7.44 -10.64
N GLY A 210 8.94 -7.17 -9.83
CA GLY A 210 9.80 -8.23 -9.30
C GLY A 210 9.22 -8.95 -8.07
N ARG A 211 8.29 -8.32 -7.35
CA ARG A 211 7.66 -8.85 -6.13
C ARG A 211 6.23 -8.38 -6.05
N VAL A 212 5.33 -9.26 -5.62
CA VAL A 212 3.91 -8.95 -5.40
C VAL A 212 3.48 -9.55 -4.07
N LEU A 213 2.72 -8.80 -3.29
CA LEU A 213 2.04 -9.27 -2.09
C LEU A 213 0.57 -8.91 -2.22
N TYR A 214 -0.32 -9.88 -1.98
CA TYR A 214 -1.74 -9.62 -1.81
C TYR A 214 -2.22 -10.07 -0.45
N LEU A 215 -3.21 -9.35 0.08
CA LEU A 215 -3.91 -9.68 1.31
C LEU A 215 -5.37 -9.90 0.96
N LEU A 216 -5.90 -11.09 1.28
CA LEU A 216 -7.32 -11.38 1.11
C LEU A 216 -8.05 -11.14 2.44
N THR A 217 -9.01 -10.21 2.42
CA THR A 217 -9.86 -9.91 3.57
C THR A 217 -11.31 -10.28 3.26
N ALA A 218 -11.86 -11.25 4.00
CA ALA A 218 -13.26 -11.64 3.90
C ALA A 218 -13.70 -12.38 5.17
N PRO A 219 -15.02 -12.56 5.41
CA PRO A 219 -15.48 -13.39 6.51
C PRO A 219 -14.90 -14.81 6.41
N ALA A 220 -14.49 -15.40 7.53
CA ALA A 220 -13.81 -16.70 7.58
C ALA A 220 -14.55 -17.85 6.82
N LYS A 221 -15.87 -17.74 6.63
CA LYS A 221 -16.69 -18.71 5.88
C LYS A 221 -16.55 -18.60 4.36
N GLU A 222 -16.15 -17.44 3.84
CA GLU A 222 -15.94 -17.18 2.42
C GLU A 222 -14.46 -17.39 2.02
N MET A 223 -13.56 -17.50 3.01
CA MET A 223 -12.14 -17.75 2.77
C MET A 223 -11.87 -19.25 2.69
N ASN A 224 -11.41 -19.71 1.53
CA ASN A 224 -11.01 -21.09 1.34
C ASN A 224 -9.69 -21.17 0.57
N MET A 225 -8.92 -22.25 0.80
CA MET A 225 -7.60 -22.44 0.17
C MET A 225 -7.66 -22.52 -1.37
N GLY A 226 -8.80 -22.91 -1.93
CA GLY A 226 -9.01 -22.94 -3.38
C GLY A 226 -9.00 -21.53 -3.97
N LEU A 227 -9.74 -20.61 -3.36
CA LEU A 227 -9.77 -19.20 -3.72
C LEU A 227 -8.37 -18.58 -3.60
N VAL A 228 -7.68 -18.77 -2.49
CA VAL A 228 -6.31 -18.24 -2.30
C VAL A 228 -5.37 -18.73 -3.40
N LYS A 229 -5.46 -20.02 -3.76
CA LYS A 229 -4.65 -20.59 -4.84
C LYS A 229 -4.99 -19.98 -6.20
N GLU A 230 -6.27 -19.89 -6.54
CA GLU A 230 -6.72 -19.35 -7.82
C GLU A 230 -6.33 -17.87 -8.00
N LEU A 231 -6.42 -17.07 -6.92
CA LEU A 231 -5.91 -15.69 -6.92
C LEU A 231 -4.39 -15.62 -7.10
N GLY A 232 -3.65 -16.53 -6.47
CA GLY A 232 -2.21 -16.64 -6.64
C GLY A 232 -1.82 -17.03 -8.07
N ASP A 233 -2.52 -18.01 -8.66
CA ASP A 233 -2.31 -18.45 -10.04
C ASP A 233 -2.64 -17.30 -11.02
N TYR A 234 -3.75 -16.57 -10.79
CA TYR A 234 -4.13 -15.42 -11.60
C TYR A 234 -3.07 -14.29 -11.56
N LEU A 235 -2.57 -13.94 -10.38
CA LEU A 235 -1.46 -12.96 -10.28
C LEU A 235 -0.17 -13.46 -10.94
N LYS A 236 0.06 -14.78 -10.95
CA LYS A 236 1.23 -15.35 -11.62
C LYS A 236 1.14 -15.24 -13.14
N GLU A 237 -0.06 -15.27 -13.70
CA GLU A 237 -0.27 -14.99 -15.13
C GLU A 237 0.00 -13.51 -15.46
N LEU A 238 -0.42 -12.59 -14.59
CA LEU A 238 -0.24 -11.14 -14.80
C LEU A 238 1.19 -10.67 -14.51
N ALA A 239 1.88 -11.30 -13.55
CA ALA A 239 3.22 -10.99 -13.10
C ALA A 239 4.11 -12.26 -13.11
N PRO A 240 4.47 -12.77 -14.29
CA PRO A 240 5.14 -14.07 -14.44
C PRO A 240 6.50 -14.13 -13.75
N ASP A 241 7.23 -13.01 -13.73
CA ASP A 241 8.57 -12.93 -13.13
C ASP A 241 8.56 -12.54 -11.64
N ALA A 242 7.39 -12.19 -11.09
CA ALA A 242 7.28 -11.76 -9.71
C ALA A 242 7.40 -12.94 -8.72
N VAL A 243 8.07 -12.67 -7.59
CA VAL A 243 7.93 -13.46 -6.36
C VAL A 243 6.62 -13.06 -5.69
N ILE A 244 5.66 -13.99 -5.63
CA ILE A 244 4.34 -13.75 -5.06
C ILE A 244 4.31 -14.23 -3.61
N ARG A 245 3.92 -13.34 -2.71
CA ARG A 245 3.53 -13.64 -1.33
C ARG A 245 2.05 -13.39 -1.16
N ASN A 246 1.46 -14.05 -0.18
CA ASN A 246 0.07 -13.86 0.17
C ASN A 246 -0.13 -13.97 1.67
N GLY A 247 -1.17 -13.29 2.13
CA GLY A 247 -1.73 -13.48 3.45
C GLY A 247 -3.24 -13.39 3.41
N ASP A 248 -3.83 -13.90 4.47
CA ASP A 248 -5.26 -13.90 4.71
C ASP A 248 -5.53 -13.06 5.96
N TYR A 249 -6.61 -12.29 5.97
CA TYR A 249 -7.06 -11.56 7.17
C TYR A 249 -8.58 -11.68 7.32
N PRO A 250 -9.09 -12.69 8.06
CA PRO A 250 -10.52 -12.91 8.16
C PRO A 250 -11.22 -11.84 9.01
N ARG A 251 -11.94 -10.93 8.36
CA ARG A 251 -12.64 -9.79 8.98
C ARG A 251 -14.04 -9.59 8.39
#